data_AF-A0A4R6AER6-F1
#
_entry.id   AF-A0A4R6AER6-F1
#
_cell.length_a   1.000
_cell.length_b   1.000
_cell.length_c   1.000
_cell.angle_alpha   90.00
_cell.angle_beta   90.00
_cell.angle_gamma   90.00
#
_symmetry.space_group_name_H-M   'P 1'
#
loop_
_entity.id
_entity.type
_entity.pdbx_description
1 polymer ?
#
loop_
_entity_poly.entity_id
_entity_poly.type
_entity_poly.pdbx_seq_one_letter_code
_entity_poly.pdbx_strand_id
1 'polypeptide(L)'
;MAEKAKSKGFFALDVHQFERIRQNGLGVEEAATYLSLLKSTDQSNVVSSGGVRSVMDYSGLSRAEVKRAIRNLESRGLIECLEVERKRARKAERYNLPIYDSRRSLSPKERSVVDAVEAGQQPVGNSDIQAAHRAASKGWIEKRSDGWQLIEHSNTVAFIPNSFVQVSEGHSPLYRLVNGGELGPIMLAAELYQLQNLMDERGVPLDVIRGYFNASDDFNVRLQKHRLHYLRRGRNYEDSETGEASSFTEAHHGRRWWSGSGQAVWDNLRALDAAHVTEWAVYSANGKTPEHDEYAYNRPQRPLGVLRNGRQVLNTPESRPAFMAFLVYKLKQADGQLTESLPQLIEEWQSSGWVFAFENASVSHVEGVSVLRLTHRAATDNAKVWYRDLCQECDRAFFFVEMAARSYFPQISGIVQE
;
A
#
# COMPACT_ATOMS: atom_id res chain seq x y z
N MET A 1 21.69 -9.26 -31.09
CA MET A 1 20.71 -8.30 -30.54
C MET A 1 20.25 -8.87 -29.21
N ALA A 2 20.66 -8.28 -28.08
CA ALA A 2 20.18 -8.73 -26.77
C ALA A 2 18.66 -8.50 -26.73
N GLU A 3 17.88 -9.53 -26.39
CA GLU A 3 16.47 -9.36 -26.08
C GLU A 3 16.34 -8.23 -25.06
N LYS A 4 15.54 -7.20 -25.39
CA LYS A 4 15.17 -6.17 -24.42
C LYS A 4 14.46 -6.90 -23.28
N ALA A 5 15.16 -7.09 -22.17
CA ALA A 5 14.57 -7.67 -20.98
C ALA A 5 13.29 -6.89 -20.66
N LYS A 6 12.16 -7.60 -20.57
CA LYS A 6 10.85 -6.99 -20.28
C LYS A 6 10.97 -6.19 -18.99
N SER A 7 10.47 -4.94 -18.99
CA SER A 7 10.49 -4.12 -17.78
C SER A 7 9.70 -4.82 -16.67
N LYS A 8 10.22 -4.84 -15.43
CA LYS A 8 9.63 -5.55 -14.28
C LYS A 8 8.22 -5.06 -13.88
N GLY A 9 7.73 -3.98 -14.49
CA GLY A 9 6.40 -3.41 -14.22
C GLY A 9 6.33 -2.54 -12.97
N PHE A 10 7.45 -2.35 -12.27
CA PHE A 10 7.62 -1.53 -11.07
C PHE A 10 9.07 -1.02 -10.98
N PHE A 11 9.31 -0.07 -10.08
CA PHE A 11 10.63 0.44 -9.71
C PHE A 11 10.79 0.43 -8.18
N ALA A 12 12.04 0.47 -7.73
CA ALA A 12 12.39 0.56 -6.31
C ALA A 12 12.55 2.04 -5.92
N LEU A 13 11.91 2.46 -4.84
CA LEU A 13 12.08 3.79 -4.27
C LEU A 13 12.87 3.65 -2.97
N ASP A 14 14.04 4.26 -2.91
CA ASP A 14 14.71 4.52 -1.63
C ASP A 14 13.90 5.56 -0.86
N VAL A 15 13.25 5.06 0.19
CA VAL A 15 12.31 5.79 1.05
C VAL A 15 13.04 6.94 1.76
N HIS A 16 14.29 6.73 2.18
CA HIS A 16 15.08 7.77 2.86
C HIS A 16 15.59 8.84 1.89
N GLN A 17 16.02 8.44 0.69
CA GLN A 17 16.39 9.40 -0.33
C GLN A 17 15.20 10.26 -0.75
N PHE A 18 14.02 9.65 -0.90
CA PHE A 18 12.81 10.37 -1.26
C PHE A 18 12.35 11.36 -0.19
N GLU A 19 12.47 10.98 1.08
CA GLU A 19 12.14 11.83 2.23
C GLU A 19 12.96 13.13 2.29
N ARG A 20 14.15 13.14 1.69
CA ARG A 20 14.95 14.36 1.59
C ARG A 20 14.25 15.46 0.79
N ILE A 21 13.28 15.16 -0.08
CA ILE A 21 12.47 16.17 -0.76
C ILE A 21 11.79 17.07 0.27
N ARG A 22 11.05 16.47 1.22
CA ARG A 22 10.40 17.18 2.32
C ARG A 22 11.42 17.88 3.23
N GLN A 23 12.50 17.20 3.61
CA GLN A 23 13.53 17.76 4.49
C GLN A 23 14.25 18.97 3.91
N ASN A 24 14.34 19.07 2.58
CA ASN A 24 14.94 20.21 1.88
C ASN A 24 13.92 21.31 1.51
N GLY A 25 12.67 21.19 1.98
CA GLY A 25 11.60 22.15 1.68
C GLY A 25 11.17 22.16 0.21
N LEU A 26 11.35 21.04 -0.50
CA LEU A 26 10.87 20.86 -1.87
C LEU A 26 9.40 20.41 -1.86
N GLY A 27 8.71 20.55 -3.00
CA GLY A 27 7.27 20.37 -3.10
C GLY A 27 6.84 19.19 -3.98
N VAL A 28 5.56 19.26 -4.39
CA VAL A 28 4.90 18.26 -5.24
C VAL A 28 5.59 18.08 -6.59
N GLU A 29 6.05 19.18 -7.19
CA GLU A 29 6.71 19.15 -8.50
C GLU A 29 7.99 18.32 -8.47
N GLU A 30 8.81 18.50 -7.43
CA GLU A 30 10.04 17.74 -7.22
C GLU A 30 9.74 16.27 -6.92
N ALA A 31 8.76 15.99 -6.06
CA ALA A 31 8.34 14.61 -5.77
C ALA A 31 7.86 13.88 -7.03
N ALA A 32 7.00 14.50 -7.82
CA ALA A 32 6.48 13.92 -9.05
C ALA A 32 7.55 13.77 -10.13
N THR A 33 8.47 14.74 -10.23
CA THR A 33 9.64 14.66 -11.13
C THR A 33 10.53 13.49 -10.73
N TYR A 34 10.83 13.33 -9.45
CA TYR A 34 11.67 12.25 -8.94
C TYR A 34 11.07 10.86 -9.23
N LEU A 35 9.78 10.65 -8.93
CA LEU A 35 9.08 9.40 -9.21
C LEU A 35 8.98 9.11 -10.72
N SER A 36 8.78 10.15 -11.53
CA SER A 36 8.75 10.04 -12.99
C SER A 36 10.10 9.62 -13.58
N LEU A 37 11.19 10.14 -13.02
CA LEU A 37 12.55 9.74 -13.39
C LEU A 37 12.83 8.30 -12.97
N LEU A 38 12.46 7.90 -11.74
CA LEU A 38 12.61 6.52 -11.27
C LEU A 38 11.86 5.52 -12.15
N LYS A 39 10.63 5.81 -12.55
CA LYS A 39 9.89 4.93 -13.46
C LYS A 39 10.62 4.68 -14.79
N SER A 40 11.48 5.60 -15.21
CA SER A 40 12.28 5.52 -16.43
C SER A 40 13.70 4.97 -16.23
N THR A 41 14.02 4.42 -15.05
CA THR A 41 15.26 3.68 -14.82
C THR A 41 15.20 2.29 -15.45
N ASP A 42 16.37 1.73 -15.71
CA ASP A 42 16.50 0.32 -16.09
C ASP A 42 16.47 -0.60 -14.84
N GLN A 43 16.87 -1.87 -15.01
CA GLN A 43 16.88 -2.85 -13.93
C GLN A 43 17.85 -2.50 -12.79
N SER A 44 18.84 -1.63 -13.02
CA SER A 44 19.74 -1.16 -11.97
C SER A 44 19.03 -0.23 -11.00
N ASN A 45 17.94 0.42 -11.42
CA ASN A 45 17.21 1.40 -10.63
C ASN A 45 18.07 2.62 -10.21
N VAL A 46 19.16 2.88 -10.95
CA VAL A 46 20.12 3.96 -10.66
C VAL A 46 20.07 5.04 -11.74
N VAL A 47 20.17 4.65 -13.02
CA VAL A 47 20.23 5.63 -14.13
C VAL A 47 18.90 5.68 -14.87
N SER A 48 18.27 6.86 -14.85
CA SER A 48 17.08 7.15 -15.64
C SER A 48 17.42 7.51 -17.07
N SER A 49 16.68 6.90 -17.99
CA SER A 49 16.65 7.27 -19.40
C SER A 49 15.57 8.31 -19.72
N GLY A 50 14.75 8.68 -18.73
CA GLY A 50 13.67 9.64 -18.86
C GLY A 50 14.21 11.07 -18.80
N GLY A 51 13.81 11.90 -19.76
CA GLY A 51 14.10 13.32 -19.76
C GLY A 51 12.86 14.16 -19.43
N VAL A 52 12.98 15.48 -19.64
CA VAL A 52 11.90 16.45 -19.42
C VAL A 52 10.56 16.00 -20.03
N ARG A 53 10.58 15.47 -21.26
CA ARG A 53 9.35 15.05 -21.95
C ARG A 53 8.64 13.90 -21.21
N SER A 54 9.38 12.90 -20.76
CA SER A 54 8.81 11.78 -20.01
C SER A 54 8.17 12.24 -18.70
N VAL A 55 8.83 13.16 -17.98
CA VAL A 55 8.28 13.71 -16.74
C VAL A 55 6.98 14.47 -17.01
N MET A 56 6.93 15.32 -18.06
CA MET A 56 5.70 16.02 -18.44
C MET A 56 4.57 15.03 -18.74
N ASP A 57 4.85 14.00 -19.53
CA ASP A 57 3.84 13.01 -19.95
C ASP A 57 3.29 12.21 -18.76
N TYR A 58 4.09 11.95 -17.72
CA TYR A 58 3.66 11.16 -16.55
C TYR A 58 3.02 11.98 -15.43
N SER A 59 3.54 13.17 -15.18
CA SER A 59 3.14 14.01 -14.03
C SER A 59 2.08 15.05 -14.36
N GLY A 60 1.93 15.42 -15.65
CA GLY A 60 1.07 16.52 -16.07
C GLY A 60 1.70 17.91 -15.91
N LEU A 61 2.91 17.99 -15.38
CA LEU A 61 3.64 19.25 -15.21
C LEU A 61 3.99 19.89 -16.56
N SER A 62 3.97 21.21 -16.59
CA SER A 62 4.47 22.00 -17.71
C SER A 62 5.99 21.86 -17.85
N ARG A 63 6.50 22.16 -19.04
CA ARG A 63 7.94 22.12 -19.31
C ARG A 63 8.75 23.02 -18.37
N ALA A 64 8.19 24.15 -17.97
CA ALA A 64 8.86 25.12 -17.09
C ALA A 64 8.97 24.59 -15.66
N GLU A 65 7.89 24.00 -15.14
CA GLU A 65 7.83 23.34 -13.83
C GLU A 65 8.83 22.18 -13.77
N VAL A 66 8.82 21.30 -14.76
CA VAL A 66 9.77 20.17 -14.80
C VAL A 66 11.23 20.64 -14.79
N LYS A 67 11.58 21.66 -15.59
CA LYS A 67 12.94 22.21 -15.59
C LYS A 67 13.31 22.88 -14.27
N ARG A 68 12.36 23.47 -13.56
CA ARG A 68 12.59 24.03 -12.22
C ARG A 68 12.80 22.90 -11.22
N ALA A 69 11.93 21.90 -11.20
CA ALA A 69 12.01 20.76 -10.32
C ALA A 69 13.33 19.97 -10.49
N ILE A 70 13.77 19.71 -11.72
CA ILE A 70 15.05 19.05 -12.00
C ILE A 70 16.22 19.85 -11.42
N ARG A 71 16.28 21.17 -11.64
CA ARG A 71 17.33 22.03 -11.08
C ARG A 71 17.31 22.03 -9.56
N ASN A 72 16.13 22.05 -8.95
CA ASN A 72 15.99 22.00 -7.50
C ASN A 72 16.49 20.66 -6.94
N LEU A 73 16.10 19.53 -7.54
CA LEU A 73 16.56 18.20 -7.16
C LEU A 73 18.09 18.06 -7.32
N GLU A 74 18.65 18.56 -8.42
CA GLU A 74 20.09 18.54 -8.67
C GLU A 74 20.87 19.38 -7.65
N SER A 75 20.39 20.59 -7.36
CA SER A 75 21.02 21.48 -6.36
C SER A 75 21.08 20.90 -4.95
N ARG A 76 20.22 19.91 -4.64
CA ARG A 76 20.17 19.20 -3.36
C ARG A 76 20.86 17.83 -3.39
N GLY A 77 21.46 17.46 -4.53
CA GLY A 77 22.09 16.14 -4.73
C GLY A 77 21.10 14.99 -4.62
N LEU A 78 19.84 15.21 -5.00
CA LEU A 78 18.81 14.18 -5.08
C LEU A 78 18.86 13.45 -6.42
N ILE A 79 19.30 14.14 -7.46
CA ILE A 79 19.62 13.60 -8.77
C ILE A 79 20.94 14.21 -9.27
N GLU A 80 21.57 13.58 -10.23
CA GLU A 80 22.77 14.09 -10.91
C GLU A 80 22.58 13.98 -12.43
N CYS A 81 22.78 15.10 -13.14
CA CYS A 81 22.68 15.12 -14.59
C CYS A 81 23.95 14.49 -15.20
N LEU A 82 23.75 13.44 -15.99
CA LEU A 82 24.82 12.78 -16.74
C LEU A 82 24.86 13.35 -18.17
N GLU A 83 25.98 13.95 -18.53
CA GLU A 83 26.24 14.32 -19.92
C GLU A 83 26.61 13.08 -20.74
N VAL A 84 25.67 12.61 -21.57
CA VAL A 84 25.93 11.49 -22.49
C VAL A 84 26.09 12.02 -23.91
N GLU A 85 27.31 11.95 -24.43
CA GLU A 85 27.56 12.20 -25.85
C GLU A 85 26.99 11.05 -26.71
N ARG A 86 26.13 11.39 -27.68
CA ARG A 86 25.69 10.44 -28.71
C ARG A 86 26.27 10.85 -30.06
N LYS A 87 26.84 9.88 -30.79
CA LYS A 87 27.41 10.06 -32.14
C LYS A 87 26.46 10.68 -33.19
N ARG A 88 25.13 10.72 -32.98
CA ARG A 88 24.14 11.16 -34.00
C ARG A 88 22.88 11.90 -33.49
N ALA A 89 22.77 12.27 -32.21
CA ALA A 89 21.55 12.93 -31.70
C ALA A 89 21.86 14.00 -30.64
N ARG A 90 21.09 15.10 -30.65
CA ARG A 90 21.03 16.14 -29.61
C ARG A 90 21.08 15.48 -28.22
N LYS A 91 21.91 16.04 -27.32
CA LYS A 91 22.09 15.67 -25.90
C LYS A 91 20.81 15.05 -25.32
N ALA A 92 20.84 13.75 -25.03
CA ALA A 92 19.78 13.10 -24.28
C ALA A 92 20.21 13.10 -22.83
N GLU A 93 19.68 14.05 -22.05
CA GLU A 93 19.92 14.13 -20.61
C GLU A 93 19.55 12.79 -19.97
N ARG A 94 20.48 12.24 -19.20
CA ARG A 94 20.23 11.11 -18.31
C ARG A 94 20.42 11.58 -16.89
N TYR A 95 19.73 10.94 -15.96
CA TYR A 95 19.76 11.31 -14.56
C TYR A 95 20.18 10.12 -13.74
N ASN A 96 21.25 10.28 -12.98
CA ASN A 96 21.63 9.36 -11.91
C ASN A 96 20.78 9.69 -10.67
N LEU A 97 20.18 8.67 -10.06
CA LEU A 97 19.40 8.79 -8.84
C LEU A 97 20.17 8.11 -7.70
N PRO A 98 21.01 8.87 -6.97
CA PRO A 98 21.85 8.30 -5.93
C PRO A 98 21.00 7.69 -4.82
N ILE A 99 21.49 6.57 -4.32
CA ILE A 99 20.93 5.85 -3.19
C ILE A 99 21.33 6.58 -1.89
N TYR A 100 20.41 6.68 -0.93
CA TYR A 100 20.73 7.25 0.37
C TYR A 100 21.59 6.28 1.17
N ASP A 101 22.76 6.75 1.58
CA ASP A 101 23.65 6.01 2.48
C ASP A 101 23.75 6.75 3.82
N SER A 102 23.17 6.15 4.85
CA SER A 102 23.18 6.71 6.21
C SER A 102 24.50 6.47 6.94
N ARG A 103 25.39 5.63 6.39
CA ARG A 103 26.65 5.27 7.03
C ARG A 103 27.56 6.48 7.09
N ARG A 104 28.31 6.58 8.19
CA ARG A 104 29.27 7.67 8.38
C ARG A 104 30.36 7.59 7.32
N SER A 105 30.76 8.74 6.79
CA SER A 105 31.81 8.82 5.78
C SER A 105 33.13 8.19 6.27
N LEU A 106 33.80 7.52 5.35
CA LEU A 106 35.11 6.93 5.58
C LEU A 106 36.20 7.98 5.40
N SER A 107 37.19 7.96 6.29
CA SER A 107 38.48 8.62 6.03
C SER A 107 39.22 7.91 4.89
N PRO A 108 40.20 8.55 4.23
CA PRO A 108 40.92 7.94 3.11
C PRO A 108 41.51 6.56 3.42
N LYS A 109 42.05 6.38 4.63
CA LYS A 109 42.62 5.10 5.05
C LYS A 109 41.57 4.03 5.31
N GLU A 110 40.43 4.40 5.89
CA GLU A 110 39.32 3.47 6.08
C GLU A 110 38.71 3.05 4.74
N ARG A 111 38.57 4.00 3.80
CA ARG A 111 38.10 3.72 2.44
C ARG A 111 39.04 2.74 1.72
N SER A 112 40.34 2.98 1.75
CA SER A 112 41.33 2.06 1.18
C SER A 112 41.24 0.64 1.76
N VAL A 113 40.90 0.48 3.04
CA VAL A 113 40.70 -0.84 3.65
C VAL A 113 39.39 -1.48 3.21
N VAL A 114 38.31 -0.70 3.11
CA VAL A 114 37.02 -1.20 2.60
C VAL A 114 37.15 -1.65 1.13
N ASP A 115 37.82 -0.86 0.29
CA ASP A 115 38.08 -1.21 -1.12
C ASP A 115 38.94 -2.49 -1.23
N ALA A 116 39.90 -2.70 -0.33
CA ALA A 116 40.70 -3.92 -0.27
C ALA A 116 39.86 -5.14 0.13
N VAL A 117 38.96 -4.98 1.12
CA VAL A 117 38.01 -6.03 1.53
C VAL A 117 37.03 -6.36 0.40
N GLU A 118 36.55 -5.35 -0.33
CA GLU A 118 35.73 -5.53 -1.53
C GLU A 118 36.46 -6.34 -2.61
N ALA A 119 37.76 -6.11 -2.78
CA ALA A 119 38.62 -6.87 -3.67
C ALA A 119 39.03 -8.26 -3.13
N GLY A 120 38.47 -8.70 -1.98
CA GLY A 120 38.73 -10.00 -1.36
C GLY A 120 40.03 -10.07 -0.55
N GLN A 121 40.69 -8.94 -0.28
CA GLN A 121 41.89 -8.87 0.53
C GLN A 121 41.56 -8.63 2.01
N GLN A 122 42.43 -9.09 2.91
CA GLN A 122 42.27 -8.92 4.35
C GLN A 122 43.28 -7.91 4.90
N PRO A 123 42.91 -7.06 5.88
CA PRO A 123 43.84 -6.13 6.51
C PRO A 123 44.92 -6.90 7.28
N VAL A 124 46.20 -6.68 6.93
CA VAL A 124 47.34 -7.44 7.48
C VAL A 124 48.09 -6.65 8.55
N GLY A 125 48.23 -5.33 8.40
CA GLY A 125 48.98 -4.48 9.34
C GLY A 125 48.15 -3.99 10.52
N ASN A 126 48.77 -3.77 11.69
CA ASN A 126 48.10 -3.21 12.88
C ASN A 126 47.33 -1.92 12.58
N SER A 127 47.88 -1.05 11.74
CA SER A 127 47.21 0.20 11.36
C SER A 127 45.98 -0.02 10.46
N ASP A 128 46.00 -1.05 9.62
CA ASP A 128 44.89 -1.38 8.72
C ASP A 128 43.80 -2.13 9.45
N ILE A 129 44.18 -2.99 10.41
CA ILE A 129 43.25 -3.64 11.35
C ILE A 129 42.50 -2.57 12.16
N GLN A 130 43.20 -1.56 12.68
CA GLN A 130 42.53 -0.46 13.39
C GLN A 130 41.60 0.36 12.47
N ALA A 131 42.00 0.59 11.22
CA ALA A 131 41.13 1.23 10.24
C ALA A 131 39.91 0.37 9.90
N ALA A 132 40.08 -0.96 9.83
CA ALA A 132 38.99 -1.91 9.63
C ALA A 132 37.98 -1.87 10.79
N HIS A 133 38.46 -1.87 12.04
CA HIS A 133 37.60 -1.71 13.22
C HIS A 133 36.81 -0.39 13.19
N ARG A 134 37.42 0.72 12.76
CA ARG A 134 36.71 1.99 12.60
C ARG A 134 35.69 1.95 11.46
N ALA A 135 36.05 1.40 10.30
CA ALA A 135 35.11 1.21 9.19
C ALA A 135 33.93 0.31 9.60
N ALA A 136 34.19 -0.70 10.44
CA ALA A 136 33.16 -1.57 10.98
C ALA A 136 32.24 -0.87 11.98
N SER A 137 32.79 -0.04 12.87
CA SER A 137 31.98 0.82 13.75
C SER A 137 31.10 1.81 12.97
N LYS A 138 31.43 2.08 11.70
CA LYS A 138 30.66 2.92 10.77
C LYS A 138 29.68 2.11 9.90
N GLY A 139 29.65 0.78 10.02
CA GLY A 139 28.72 -0.10 9.29
C GLY A 139 29.12 -0.43 7.85
N TRP A 140 30.39 -0.29 7.47
CA TRP A 140 30.85 -0.59 6.10
C TRP A 140 31.31 -2.04 5.93
N ILE A 141 31.95 -2.59 6.95
CA ILE A 141 32.47 -3.96 6.96
C ILE A 141 32.19 -4.58 8.33
N GLU A 142 32.15 -5.90 8.42
CA GLU A 142 32.06 -6.62 9.70
C GLU A 142 33.09 -7.72 9.77
N LYS A 143 33.49 -8.06 10.99
CA LYS A 143 34.40 -9.18 11.25
C LYS A 143 33.57 -10.43 11.50
N ARG A 144 33.65 -11.38 10.57
CA ARG A 144 33.10 -12.74 10.70
C ARG A 144 34.21 -13.74 11.02
N SER A 145 33.84 -15.01 11.17
CA SER A 145 34.76 -16.10 11.46
C SER A 145 35.81 -16.34 10.37
N ASP A 146 35.49 -15.99 9.12
CA ASP A 146 36.31 -16.16 7.92
C ASP A 146 37.09 -14.90 7.50
N GLY A 147 36.91 -13.79 8.23
CA GLY A 147 37.62 -12.53 7.99
C GLY A 147 36.70 -11.32 8.04
N TRP A 148 37.19 -10.21 7.50
CA TRP A 148 36.42 -9.01 7.27
C TRP A 148 35.60 -9.16 5.98
N GLN A 149 34.32 -8.82 6.05
CA GLN A 149 33.39 -8.84 4.92
C GLN A 149 32.70 -7.50 4.78
N LEU A 150 32.28 -7.14 3.57
CA LEU A 150 31.42 -5.99 3.33
C LEU A 150 30.04 -6.22 3.95
N ILE A 151 29.54 -5.19 4.62
CA ILE A 151 28.12 -5.12 4.97
C ILE A 151 27.41 -4.53 3.76
N GLU A 152 26.59 -5.36 3.09
CA GLU A 152 25.69 -4.87 2.06
C GLU A 152 24.77 -3.80 2.64
N HIS A 153 24.67 -2.68 1.93
CA HIS A 153 23.82 -1.58 2.36
C HIS A 153 22.35 -1.97 2.20
N SER A 154 21.66 -2.20 3.31
CA SER A 154 20.22 -2.46 3.32
C SER A 154 19.47 -1.14 3.42
N ASN A 155 18.77 -0.78 2.36
CA ASN A 155 17.86 0.35 2.39
C ASN A 155 16.42 -0.07 2.61
N THR A 156 15.69 0.81 3.29
CA THR A 156 14.25 0.79 3.29
C THR A 156 13.76 1.14 1.89
N VAL A 157 13.21 0.14 1.18
CA VAL A 157 12.76 0.28 -0.21
C VAL A 157 11.26 0.09 -0.30
N ALA A 158 10.58 0.96 -1.05
CA ALA A 158 9.21 0.78 -1.50
C ALA A 158 9.19 0.30 -2.95
N PHE A 159 8.45 -0.76 -3.25
CA PHE A 159 8.27 -1.23 -4.63
C PHE A 159 7.02 -0.59 -5.24
N ILE A 160 7.23 0.45 -6.05
CA ILE A 160 6.14 1.23 -6.65
C ILE A 160 5.85 0.72 -8.06
N PRO A 161 4.61 0.33 -8.39
CA PRO A 161 4.26 -0.12 -9.72
C PRO A 161 4.33 1.01 -10.74
N ASN A 162 4.71 0.69 -11.98
CA ASN A 162 4.72 1.65 -13.07
C ASN A 162 3.34 2.25 -13.32
N SER A 163 2.27 1.51 -13.02
CA SER A 163 0.88 1.97 -13.13
C SER A 163 0.52 3.10 -12.16
N PHE A 164 1.31 3.32 -11.12
CA PHE A 164 1.18 4.50 -10.25
C PHE A 164 1.58 5.79 -10.98
N VAL A 165 2.57 5.70 -11.88
CA VAL A 165 3.15 6.85 -12.60
C VAL A 165 2.56 6.99 -14.01
N GLN A 166 2.31 5.87 -14.69
CA GLN A 166 1.84 5.83 -16.07
C GLN A 166 0.78 4.75 -16.26
N VAL A 167 -0.37 5.13 -16.80
CA VAL A 167 -1.45 4.23 -17.23
C VAL A 167 -1.62 4.29 -18.75
N SER A 168 -2.26 3.28 -19.34
CA SER A 168 -2.56 3.25 -20.78
C SER A 168 -3.70 4.21 -21.14
N GLU A 169 -4.65 4.40 -20.23
CA GLU A 169 -5.85 5.22 -20.44
C GLU A 169 -6.15 6.05 -19.19
N GLY A 170 -6.64 7.27 -19.40
CA GLY A 170 -6.97 8.20 -18.33
C GLY A 170 -5.74 8.77 -17.61
N HIS A 171 -5.98 9.31 -16.42
CA HIS A 171 -4.93 9.89 -15.58
C HIS A 171 -4.31 8.85 -14.65
N SER A 172 -3.00 8.89 -14.48
CA SER A 172 -2.31 8.06 -13.49
C SER A 172 -2.61 8.55 -12.07
N PRO A 173 -2.43 7.69 -11.04
CA PRO A 173 -2.49 8.13 -9.66
C PRO A 173 -1.56 9.31 -9.36
N LEU A 174 -0.31 9.27 -9.86
CA LEU A 174 0.64 10.37 -9.69
C LEU A 174 0.08 11.68 -10.27
N TYR A 175 -0.46 11.66 -11.49
CA TYR A 175 -1.06 12.85 -12.11
C TYR A 175 -2.20 13.42 -11.25
N ARG A 176 -3.09 12.56 -10.72
CA ARG A 176 -4.18 12.99 -9.85
C ARG A 176 -3.67 13.63 -8.55
N LEU A 177 -2.62 13.07 -7.95
CA LEU A 177 -2.00 13.63 -6.76
C LEU A 177 -1.30 14.97 -7.02
N VAL A 178 -0.63 15.11 -8.17
CA VAL A 178 -0.02 16.38 -8.58
C VAL A 178 -1.06 17.49 -8.70
N ASN A 179 -2.21 17.19 -9.30
CA ASN A 179 -3.32 18.14 -9.41
C ASN A 179 -3.96 18.48 -8.05
N GLY A 180 -3.79 17.62 -7.04
CA GLY A 180 -4.19 17.92 -5.67
C GLY A 180 -3.31 18.97 -4.99
N GLY A 181 -2.07 19.17 -5.46
CA GLY A 181 -1.18 20.26 -5.02
C GLY A 181 -0.50 20.05 -3.67
N GLU A 182 -0.79 18.96 -2.96
CA GLU A 182 -0.20 18.66 -1.64
C GLU A 182 0.89 17.59 -1.72
N LEU A 183 2.00 17.81 -1.01
CA LEU A 183 3.11 16.86 -0.94
C LEU A 183 2.78 15.66 -0.04
N GLY A 184 2.04 15.90 1.04
CA GLY A 184 1.70 14.91 2.06
C GLY A 184 1.15 13.60 1.50
N PRO A 185 0.17 13.61 0.58
CA PRO A 185 -0.36 12.39 -0.02
C PRO A 185 0.69 11.58 -0.78
N ILE A 186 1.56 12.23 -1.56
CA ILE A 186 2.62 11.53 -2.33
C ILE A 186 3.62 10.86 -1.38
N MET A 187 4.01 11.54 -0.30
CA MET A 187 4.90 10.99 0.71
C MET A 187 4.26 9.80 1.43
N LEU A 188 2.98 9.94 1.81
CA LEU A 188 2.24 8.87 2.45
C LEU A 188 2.11 7.65 1.53
N ALA A 189 1.82 7.84 0.23
CA ALA A 189 1.75 6.73 -0.72
C ALA A 189 3.07 5.93 -0.75
N ALA A 190 4.22 6.60 -0.79
CA ALA A 190 5.53 5.95 -0.75
C ALA A 190 5.73 5.11 0.52
N GLU A 191 5.28 5.61 1.68
CA GLU A 191 5.34 4.86 2.94
C GLU A 191 4.41 3.66 2.95
N LEU A 192 3.19 3.81 2.47
CA LEU A 192 2.23 2.71 2.41
C LEU A 192 2.73 1.61 1.46
N TYR A 193 3.38 1.97 0.35
CA TYR A 193 4.06 1.01 -0.51
C TYR A 193 5.24 0.30 0.17
N GLN A 194 5.98 0.99 1.04
CA GLN A 194 7.04 0.41 1.85
C GLN A 194 6.49 -0.59 2.87
N LEU A 195 5.37 -0.24 3.49
CA LEU A 195 4.76 -1.01 4.58
C LEU A 195 3.92 -2.18 4.10
N GLN A 196 3.41 -2.13 2.87
CA GLN A 196 2.49 -3.14 2.37
C GLN A 196 3.13 -4.52 2.37
N ASN A 197 2.58 -5.42 3.18
CA ASN A 197 2.88 -6.83 3.19
C ASN A 197 1.62 -7.62 2.84
N LEU A 198 1.50 -8.00 1.56
CA LEU A 198 0.34 -8.73 1.08
C LEU A 198 0.29 -10.17 1.63
N MET A 199 1.43 -10.83 1.82
CA MET A 199 1.48 -12.24 2.21
C MET A 199 1.02 -12.44 3.65
N ASP A 200 1.55 -11.64 4.57
CA ASP A 200 1.31 -11.85 6.01
C ASP A 200 0.17 -10.98 6.55
N GLU A 201 0.10 -9.73 6.10
CA GLU A 201 -0.83 -8.71 6.63
C GLU A 201 -1.99 -8.41 5.68
N ARG A 202 -2.00 -9.02 4.49
CA ARG A 202 -2.99 -8.79 3.43
C ARG A 202 -3.02 -7.33 2.94
N GLY A 203 -2.04 -6.50 3.29
CA GLY A 203 -2.09 -5.06 3.05
C GLY A 203 -1.08 -4.32 3.93
N VAL A 204 -1.43 -3.10 4.34
CA VAL A 204 -0.68 -2.36 5.35
C VAL A 204 -0.99 -2.98 6.73
N PRO A 205 0.02 -3.21 7.60
CA PRO A 205 -0.17 -3.86 8.90
C PRO A 205 -1.28 -3.22 9.74
N LEU A 206 -2.11 -4.05 10.38
CA LEU A 206 -3.27 -3.62 11.17
C LEU A 206 -2.90 -2.88 12.46
N ASP A 207 -1.67 -3.06 12.95
CA ASP A 207 -1.08 -2.29 14.05
C ASP A 207 -0.59 -0.91 13.59
N VAL A 208 -0.46 -0.67 12.29
CA VAL A 208 -0.09 0.63 11.74
C VAL A 208 -1.32 1.44 11.40
N ILE A 209 -2.28 0.85 10.68
CA ILE A 209 -3.50 1.51 10.26
C ILE A 209 -4.63 0.52 10.00
N ARG A 210 -5.84 0.86 10.48
CA ARG A 210 -7.03 0.05 10.27
C ARG A 210 -8.31 0.88 10.43
N GLY A 211 -9.38 0.40 9.82
CA GLY A 211 -10.74 0.88 10.08
C GLY A 211 -11.55 -0.17 10.82
N TYR A 212 -12.58 0.28 11.52
CA TYR A 212 -13.45 -0.57 12.33
C TYR A 212 -14.88 -0.52 11.88
N PHE A 213 -15.55 -1.64 12.10
CA PHE A 213 -16.98 -1.76 11.93
C PHE A 213 -17.60 -2.50 13.11
N ASN A 214 -18.78 -2.06 13.53
CA ASN A 214 -19.58 -2.71 14.56
C ASN A 214 -20.87 -3.26 13.95
N ALA A 215 -21.35 -4.37 14.49
CA ALA A 215 -22.68 -4.85 14.16
C ALA A 215 -23.72 -3.83 14.63
N SER A 216 -24.64 -3.46 13.75
CA SER A 216 -25.77 -2.60 14.05
C SER A 216 -26.75 -3.33 14.98
N ASP A 217 -27.01 -2.78 16.16
CA ASP A 217 -28.02 -3.34 17.09
C ASP A 217 -29.43 -3.35 16.46
N ASP A 218 -29.73 -2.35 15.64
CA ASP A 218 -31.01 -2.21 14.92
C ASP A 218 -31.24 -3.27 13.83
N PHE A 219 -30.22 -4.06 13.49
CA PHE A 219 -30.27 -4.97 12.36
C PHE A 219 -29.67 -6.33 12.71
N ASN A 220 -30.54 -7.29 12.99
CA ASN A 220 -30.14 -8.68 13.21
C ASN A 220 -31.15 -9.62 12.54
N VAL A 221 -30.75 -10.16 11.38
CA VAL A 221 -31.55 -11.15 10.66
C VAL A 221 -31.09 -12.54 11.08
N ARG A 222 -31.95 -13.25 11.81
CA ARG A 222 -31.69 -14.64 12.22
C ARG A 222 -32.26 -15.63 11.21
N LEU A 223 -31.39 -16.52 10.71
CA LEU A 223 -31.70 -17.60 9.80
C LEU A 223 -31.36 -18.93 10.47
N GLN A 224 -32.21 -19.38 11.40
CA GLN A 224 -32.03 -20.55 12.29
C GLN A 224 -30.60 -20.71 12.86
N LYS A 225 -29.71 -21.38 12.10
CA LYS A 225 -28.31 -21.67 12.44
C LYS A 225 -27.33 -20.57 12.06
N HIS A 226 -27.77 -19.54 11.35
CA HIS A 226 -26.96 -18.42 10.88
C HIS A 226 -27.58 -17.08 11.26
N ARG A 227 -26.76 -16.03 11.19
CA ARG A 227 -27.14 -14.64 11.39
C ARG A 227 -26.51 -13.78 10.32
N LEU A 228 -27.25 -12.77 9.89
CA LEU A 228 -26.78 -11.74 9.00
C LEU A 228 -26.75 -10.42 9.78
N HIS A 229 -25.56 -9.82 9.83
CA HIS A 229 -25.26 -8.60 10.54
C HIS A 229 -24.97 -7.50 9.53
N TYR A 230 -25.56 -6.33 9.73
CA TYR A 230 -25.19 -5.11 9.02
C TYR A 230 -24.10 -4.43 9.82
N LEU A 231 -22.96 -4.19 9.19
CA LEU A 231 -21.81 -3.59 9.85
C LEU A 231 -21.74 -2.09 9.51
N ARG A 232 -21.85 -1.23 10.53
CA ARG A 232 -21.66 0.22 10.40
C ARG A 232 -20.19 0.56 10.66
N ARG A 233 -19.69 1.62 10.03
CA ARG A 233 -18.35 2.14 10.34
C ARG A 233 -18.34 2.69 11.76
N GLY A 234 -17.28 2.39 12.50
CA GLY A 234 -17.18 2.71 13.91
C GLY A 234 -16.97 1.49 14.78
N ARG A 235 -16.35 1.71 15.92
CA ARG A 235 -16.36 0.81 17.07
C ARG A 235 -16.77 1.61 18.28
N ASN A 236 -17.68 1.05 19.07
CA ASN A 236 -18.03 1.57 20.38
C ASN A 236 -17.22 0.78 21.41
N TYR A 237 -16.68 1.46 22.41
CA TYR A 237 -15.95 0.85 23.50
C TYR A 237 -16.21 1.61 24.80
N GLU A 238 -15.97 0.96 25.93
CA GLU A 238 -15.96 1.62 27.23
C GLU A 238 -14.50 1.92 27.57
N ASP A 239 -14.21 3.18 27.84
CA ASP A 239 -12.88 3.62 28.24
C ASP A 239 -12.55 3.00 29.60
N SER A 240 -11.43 2.27 29.68
CA SER A 240 -11.11 1.50 30.89
C SER A 240 -10.64 2.37 32.06
N GLU A 241 -10.25 3.62 31.81
CA GLU A 241 -9.84 4.58 32.83
C GLU A 241 -11.02 5.41 33.35
N THR A 242 -11.96 5.78 32.46
CA THR A 242 -13.07 6.68 32.79
C THR A 242 -14.42 5.97 32.95
N GLY A 243 -14.57 4.75 32.41
CA GLY A 243 -15.85 4.04 32.34
C GLY A 243 -16.85 4.68 31.37
N GLU A 244 -16.42 5.65 30.56
CA GLU A 244 -17.30 6.35 29.62
C GLU A 244 -17.38 5.63 28.27
N ALA A 245 -18.58 5.62 27.68
CA ALA A 245 -18.77 5.10 26.34
C ALA A 245 -18.13 6.03 25.30
N SER A 246 -17.15 5.51 24.57
CA SER A 246 -16.41 6.20 23.52
C SER A 246 -16.56 5.48 22.18
N SER A 247 -16.22 6.17 21.07
CA SER A 247 -16.23 5.55 19.75
C SER A 247 -15.13 6.09 18.85
N PHE A 248 -14.65 5.24 17.95
CA PHE A 248 -13.69 5.60 16.93
C PHE A 248 -13.91 4.78 15.66
N THR A 249 -13.73 5.39 14.50
CA THR A 249 -13.92 4.74 13.20
C THR A 249 -12.65 4.10 12.69
N GLU A 250 -11.51 4.68 13.01
CA GLU A 250 -10.23 4.35 12.43
C GLU A 250 -9.14 4.57 13.48
N ALA A 251 -8.08 3.76 13.42
CA ALA A 251 -6.93 3.91 14.31
C ALA A 251 -5.65 3.87 13.48
N HIS A 252 -4.66 4.62 13.94
CA HIS A 252 -3.33 4.64 13.36
C HIS A 252 -2.29 4.82 14.47
N HIS A 253 -1.11 4.21 14.32
CA HIS A 253 0.01 4.41 15.24
C HIS A 253 1.04 5.36 14.63
N GLY A 254 1.37 6.44 15.34
CA GLY A 254 2.26 7.49 14.86
C GLY A 254 3.58 6.95 14.29
N ARG A 255 3.89 7.30 13.03
CA ARG A 255 5.13 6.96 12.34
C ARG A 255 5.90 8.20 11.90
N ARG A 256 7.15 7.98 11.48
CA ARG A 256 8.16 9.03 11.24
C ARG A 256 7.73 10.10 10.21
N TRP A 257 6.91 9.72 9.23
CA TRP A 257 6.45 10.65 8.18
C TRP A 257 5.07 11.22 8.46
N TRP A 258 4.42 10.74 9.51
CA TRP A 258 3.12 11.19 9.96
C TRP A 258 3.30 12.35 10.94
N SER A 259 4.03 13.38 10.49
CA SER A 259 4.24 14.59 11.30
C SER A 259 3.01 15.48 11.22
N GLY A 260 2.35 15.70 12.37
CA GLY A 260 1.17 16.53 12.51
C GLY A 260 0.24 15.99 13.59
N SER A 261 -0.85 16.70 13.90
CA SER A 261 -2.00 16.08 14.57
C SER A 261 -2.44 14.84 13.77
N GLY A 262 -2.88 13.75 14.42
CA GLY A 262 -3.32 12.52 13.74
C GLY A 262 -4.28 12.75 12.56
N GLN A 263 -5.02 13.86 12.60
CA GLN A 263 -5.84 14.37 11.49
C GLN A 263 -5.11 14.48 10.14
N ALA A 264 -3.85 14.90 10.11
CA ALA A 264 -3.10 15.10 8.86
C ALA A 264 -2.90 13.78 8.08
N VAL A 265 -2.77 12.64 8.78
CA VAL A 265 -2.68 11.32 8.12
C VAL A 265 -3.99 11.01 7.41
N TRP A 266 -5.11 11.24 8.08
CA TRP A 266 -6.44 10.99 7.52
C TRP A 266 -6.76 11.92 6.36
N ASP A 267 -6.35 13.19 6.41
CA ASP A 267 -6.50 14.14 5.31
C ASP A 267 -5.73 13.66 4.08
N ASN A 268 -4.48 13.24 4.27
CA ASN A 268 -3.67 12.65 3.20
C ASN A 268 -4.28 11.36 2.66
N LEU A 269 -4.82 10.48 3.50
CA LEU A 269 -5.50 9.26 3.08
C LEU A 269 -6.76 9.54 2.26
N ARG A 270 -7.52 10.58 2.61
CA ARG A 270 -8.68 10.99 1.80
C ARG A 270 -8.24 11.46 0.41
N ALA A 271 -7.13 12.18 0.31
CA ALA A 271 -6.55 12.52 -0.99
C ALA A 271 -6.08 11.27 -1.77
N LEU A 272 -5.51 10.27 -1.09
CA LEU A 272 -5.14 8.99 -1.71
C LEU A 272 -6.35 8.18 -2.20
N ASP A 273 -7.45 8.13 -1.44
CA ASP A 273 -8.68 7.44 -1.81
C ASP A 273 -9.36 8.13 -3.02
N ALA A 274 -9.40 9.47 -3.00
CA ALA A 274 -9.87 10.28 -4.13
C ALA A 274 -9.01 10.10 -5.39
N ALA A 275 -7.70 9.90 -5.22
CA ALA A 275 -6.78 9.58 -6.31
C ALA A 275 -6.77 8.08 -6.71
N HIS A 276 -7.62 7.25 -6.10
CA HIS A 276 -7.68 5.80 -6.32
C HIS A 276 -6.35 5.07 -6.10
N VAL A 277 -5.56 5.54 -5.13
CA VAL A 277 -4.30 4.91 -4.73
C VAL A 277 -4.56 3.80 -3.72
N THR A 278 -5.53 4.02 -2.83
CA THR A 278 -5.85 3.13 -1.72
C THR A 278 -7.24 2.52 -1.83
N GLU A 279 -7.43 1.37 -1.18
CA GLU A 279 -8.71 0.72 -0.98
C GLU A 279 -8.74 0.00 0.37
N TRP A 280 -9.94 -0.24 0.91
CA TRP A 280 -10.14 -0.83 2.23
C TRP A 280 -10.80 -2.19 2.09
N ALA A 281 -10.05 -3.27 2.30
CA ALA A 281 -10.59 -4.62 2.30
C ALA A 281 -11.18 -4.94 3.67
N VAL A 282 -12.49 -5.18 3.73
CA VAL A 282 -13.21 -5.39 4.98
C VAL A 282 -13.33 -6.89 5.26
N TYR A 283 -13.12 -7.27 6.51
CA TYR A 283 -13.19 -8.65 6.98
C TYR A 283 -14.04 -8.75 8.23
N SER A 284 -14.76 -9.87 8.41
CA SER A 284 -15.34 -10.18 9.71
C SER A 284 -14.25 -10.53 10.70
N ALA A 285 -14.51 -10.20 11.95
CA ALA A 285 -13.67 -10.50 13.09
C ALA A 285 -14.57 -10.92 14.24
N ASN A 286 -14.19 -12.00 14.94
CA ASN A 286 -14.88 -12.39 16.16
C ASN A 286 -14.48 -11.42 17.26
N GLY A 287 -15.24 -10.35 17.47
CA GLY A 287 -14.91 -9.35 18.47
C GLY A 287 -14.81 -9.93 19.89
N LYS A 288 -14.14 -9.22 20.80
CA LYS A 288 -14.33 -9.41 22.25
C LYS A 288 -15.41 -8.44 22.74
N THR A 289 -16.10 -8.77 23.83
CA THR A 289 -17.02 -7.81 24.48
C THR A 289 -16.27 -6.51 24.83
N PRO A 290 -16.95 -5.34 24.81
CA PRO A 290 -16.32 -4.04 25.03
C PRO A 290 -15.59 -3.87 26.37
N GLU A 291 -15.80 -4.78 27.31
CA GLU A 291 -15.59 -4.54 28.73
C GLU A 291 -14.12 -4.25 29.12
N HIS A 292 -13.09 -4.73 28.42
CA HIS A 292 -11.69 -4.53 28.90
C HIS A 292 -10.61 -4.48 27.80
N ASP A 293 -10.93 -4.10 26.55
CA ASP A 293 -9.92 -4.10 25.48
C ASP A 293 -10.20 -3.00 24.42
N GLU A 294 -9.48 -1.87 24.53
CA GLU A 294 -9.42 -0.86 23.46
C GLU A 294 -9.00 -1.48 22.12
N TYR A 295 -8.28 -2.61 22.16
CA TYR A 295 -7.68 -3.28 21.01
C TYR A 295 -8.26 -4.69 20.84
N ALA A 296 -9.45 -4.82 20.24
CA ALA A 296 -9.92 -6.13 19.75
C ALA A 296 -9.05 -6.59 18.56
N TYR A 297 -7.83 -7.06 18.84
CA TYR A 297 -6.98 -7.70 17.85
C TYR A 297 -7.53 -9.10 17.59
N ASN A 298 -8.48 -9.16 16.68
CA ASN A 298 -8.96 -10.42 16.13
C ASN A 298 -8.45 -10.55 14.70
N ARG A 299 -7.92 -11.73 14.38
CA ARG A 299 -7.45 -12.02 13.03
C ARG A 299 -8.63 -11.92 12.05
N PRO A 300 -8.46 -11.26 10.90
CA PRO A 300 -9.43 -11.28 9.81
C PRO A 300 -9.90 -12.70 9.51
N GLN A 301 -11.21 -12.93 9.46
CA GLN A 301 -11.78 -14.27 9.29
C GLN A 301 -12.37 -14.51 7.91
N ARG A 302 -13.30 -13.65 7.47
CA ARG A 302 -13.97 -13.80 6.17
C ARG A 302 -14.03 -12.47 5.43
N PRO A 303 -13.80 -12.47 4.10
CA PRO A 303 -13.90 -11.26 3.30
C PRO A 303 -15.35 -10.77 3.22
N LEU A 304 -15.56 -9.48 3.45
CA LEU A 304 -16.87 -8.79 3.43
C LEU A 304 -16.95 -7.71 2.34
N GLY A 305 -15.95 -7.66 1.45
CA GLY A 305 -15.89 -6.73 0.32
C GLY A 305 -14.71 -5.78 0.39
N VAL A 306 -14.59 -4.94 -0.63
CA VAL A 306 -13.58 -3.89 -0.73
C VAL A 306 -14.28 -2.56 -0.94
N LEU A 307 -13.94 -1.58 -0.12
CA LEU A 307 -14.46 -0.22 -0.21
C LEU A 307 -13.42 0.72 -0.82
N ARG A 308 -13.87 1.55 -1.77
CA ARG A 308 -13.12 2.69 -2.32
C ARG A 308 -14.00 3.92 -2.29
N ASN A 309 -13.58 5.01 -1.65
CA ASN A 309 -14.41 6.17 -1.37
C ASN A 309 -15.75 5.81 -0.72
N GLY A 310 -15.73 4.83 0.20
CA GLY A 310 -16.92 4.33 0.90
C GLY A 310 -17.88 3.49 0.04
N ARG A 311 -17.54 3.17 -1.21
CA ARG A 311 -18.36 2.39 -2.15
C ARG A 311 -17.80 1.00 -2.38
N GLN A 312 -18.67 0.02 -2.58
CA GLN A 312 -18.24 -1.36 -2.86
C GLN A 312 -17.62 -1.49 -4.27
N VAL A 313 -16.53 -2.25 -4.36
CA VAL A 313 -15.78 -2.45 -5.60
C VAL A 313 -16.09 -3.83 -6.20
N LEU A 314 -16.75 -3.84 -7.37
CA LEU A 314 -17.17 -5.07 -8.05
C LEU A 314 -15.99 -5.93 -8.55
N ASN A 315 -14.93 -5.30 -9.06
CA ASN A 315 -13.83 -6.00 -9.72
C ASN A 315 -12.73 -6.47 -8.74
N THR A 316 -13.15 -7.05 -7.61
CA THR A 316 -12.27 -7.63 -6.58
C THR A 316 -12.73 -9.05 -6.23
N PRO A 317 -11.84 -9.97 -5.84
CA PRO A 317 -12.25 -11.31 -5.40
C PRO A 317 -13.29 -11.27 -4.26
N GLU A 318 -13.16 -10.33 -3.33
CA GLU A 318 -14.04 -10.14 -2.19
C GLU A 318 -15.44 -9.68 -2.55
N SER A 319 -15.66 -9.16 -3.76
CA SER A 319 -16.98 -8.66 -4.18
C SER A 319 -18.03 -9.76 -4.23
N ARG A 320 -17.65 -10.97 -4.64
CA ARG A 320 -18.58 -12.11 -4.78
C ARG A 320 -19.22 -12.52 -3.44
N PRO A 321 -18.46 -12.86 -2.38
CA PRO A 321 -19.07 -13.17 -1.08
C PRO A 321 -19.81 -11.96 -0.48
N ALA A 322 -19.31 -10.73 -0.67
CA ALA A 322 -19.94 -9.53 -0.16
C ALA A 322 -21.32 -9.25 -0.81
N PHE A 323 -21.39 -9.36 -2.13
CA PHE A 323 -22.62 -9.19 -2.88
C PHE A 323 -23.61 -10.32 -2.59
N MET A 324 -23.14 -11.56 -2.42
CA MET A 324 -23.98 -12.68 -1.98
C MET A 324 -24.64 -12.39 -0.62
N ALA A 325 -23.91 -11.85 0.37
CA ALA A 325 -24.49 -11.46 1.65
C ALA A 325 -25.54 -10.34 1.50
N PHE A 326 -25.30 -9.37 0.59
CA PHE A 326 -26.28 -8.34 0.24
C PHE A 326 -27.54 -8.92 -0.42
N LEU A 327 -27.42 -9.91 -1.30
CA LEU A 327 -28.57 -10.59 -1.90
C LEU A 327 -29.42 -11.30 -0.84
N VAL A 328 -28.79 -11.93 0.16
CA VAL A 328 -29.52 -12.55 1.28
C VAL A 328 -30.29 -11.50 2.07
N TYR A 329 -29.71 -10.32 2.31
CA TYR A 329 -30.41 -9.20 2.93
C TYR A 329 -31.65 -8.79 2.11
N LYS A 330 -31.49 -8.61 0.80
CA LYS A 330 -32.57 -8.21 -0.10
C LYS A 330 -33.68 -9.24 -0.18
N LEU A 331 -33.32 -10.52 -0.32
CA LEU A 331 -34.26 -11.63 -0.28
C LEU A 331 -35.01 -11.66 1.04
N LYS A 332 -34.34 -11.39 2.17
CA LYS A 332 -35.03 -11.35 3.45
C LYS A 332 -36.02 -10.18 3.56
N GLN A 333 -35.65 -9.00 3.07
CA GLN A 333 -36.52 -7.81 3.09
C GLN A 333 -37.76 -7.99 2.22
N ALA A 334 -37.63 -8.71 1.11
CA ALA A 334 -38.71 -8.94 0.16
C ALA A 334 -39.40 -10.31 0.34
N ASP A 335 -39.28 -10.93 1.53
CA ASP A 335 -39.86 -12.24 1.87
C ASP A 335 -39.61 -13.33 0.81
N GLY A 336 -38.43 -13.30 0.20
CA GLY A 336 -37.94 -14.25 -0.79
C GLY A 336 -38.16 -13.84 -2.25
N GLN A 337 -38.83 -12.74 -2.55
CA GLN A 337 -39.11 -12.34 -3.95
C GLN A 337 -38.40 -11.04 -4.33
N LEU A 338 -37.34 -11.14 -5.15
CA LEU A 338 -36.70 -9.95 -5.73
C LEU A 338 -37.46 -9.51 -6.97
N THR A 339 -37.73 -8.21 -7.06
CA THR A 339 -38.39 -7.59 -8.22
C THR A 339 -37.41 -6.80 -9.09
N GLU A 340 -36.30 -6.41 -8.50
CA GLU A 340 -35.20 -5.67 -9.10
C GLU A 340 -34.33 -6.59 -9.95
N SER A 341 -33.86 -6.07 -11.08
CA SER A 341 -32.91 -6.77 -11.94
C SER A 341 -31.51 -6.83 -11.31
N LEU A 342 -30.69 -7.81 -11.70
CA LEU A 342 -29.32 -7.96 -11.18
C LEU A 342 -28.46 -6.68 -11.36
N PRO A 343 -28.47 -5.96 -12.50
CA PRO A 343 -27.75 -4.70 -12.63
C PRO A 343 -28.20 -3.61 -11.62
N GLN A 344 -29.49 -3.52 -11.33
CA GLN A 344 -30.02 -2.56 -10.34
C GLN A 344 -29.54 -2.90 -8.93
N LEU A 345 -29.53 -4.19 -8.59
CA LEU A 345 -29.03 -4.67 -7.30
C LEU A 345 -27.53 -4.41 -7.14
N ILE A 346 -26.74 -4.62 -8.20
CA ILE A 346 -25.30 -4.30 -8.21
C ILE A 346 -25.09 -2.80 -8.00
N GLU A 347 -25.82 -1.94 -8.74
CA GLU A 347 -25.69 -0.48 -8.62
C GLU A 347 -26.05 0.01 -7.20
N GLU A 348 -27.13 -0.54 -6.62
CA GLU A 348 -27.52 -0.23 -5.23
C GLU A 348 -26.45 -0.69 -4.23
N TRP A 349 -25.93 -1.90 -4.37
CA TRP A 349 -24.88 -2.41 -3.49
C TRP A 349 -23.60 -1.55 -3.56
N GLN A 350 -23.18 -1.16 -4.77
CA GLN A 350 -22.03 -0.30 -4.98
C GLN A 350 -22.21 1.09 -4.38
N SER A 351 -23.38 1.70 -4.58
CA SER A 351 -23.67 3.06 -4.12
C SER A 351 -23.91 3.15 -2.61
N SER A 352 -24.53 2.14 -2.02
CA SER A 352 -24.83 2.11 -0.57
C SER A 352 -23.58 1.94 0.30
N GLY A 353 -22.56 1.24 -0.21
CA GLY A 353 -21.35 0.94 0.56
C GLY A 353 -21.62 -0.01 1.75
N TRP A 354 -22.77 -0.67 1.77
CA TRP A 354 -23.15 -1.51 2.89
C TRP A 354 -22.26 -2.74 3.01
N VAL A 355 -21.89 -3.05 4.25
CA VAL A 355 -21.08 -4.21 4.60
C VAL A 355 -21.95 -5.15 5.42
N PHE A 356 -22.01 -6.40 5.01
CA PHE A 356 -22.76 -7.42 5.72
C PHE A 356 -21.85 -8.58 6.11
N ALA A 357 -21.93 -8.99 7.37
CA ALA A 357 -21.30 -10.22 7.85
C ALA A 357 -22.36 -11.32 7.98
N PHE A 358 -22.14 -12.44 7.29
CA PHE A 358 -22.95 -13.63 7.42
C PHE A 358 -22.17 -14.65 8.25
N GLU A 359 -22.71 -15.01 9.41
CA GLU A 359 -21.99 -15.80 10.41
C GLU A 359 -22.86 -16.90 11.00
N ASN A 360 -22.24 -17.90 11.62
CA ASN A 360 -22.97 -18.91 12.39
C ASN A 360 -23.65 -18.26 13.60
N ALA A 361 -24.86 -18.69 13.94
CA ALA A 361 -25.61 -18.15 15.07
C ALA A 361 -24.95 -18.42 16.44
N SER A 362 -23.94 -19.30 16.47
CA SER A 362 -23.10 -19.57 17.64
C SER A 362 -22.01 -18.51 17.87
N VAL A 363 -21.73 -17.65 16.89
CA VAL A 363 -20.81 -16.53 17.06
C VAL A 363 -21.50 -15.47 17.91
N SER A 364 -20.97 -15.22 19.10
CA SER A 364 -21.57 -14.34 20.10
C SER A 364 -21.41 -12.86 19.74
N HIS A 365 -20.25 -12.48 19.21
CA HIS A 365 -19.92 -11.10 18.85
C HIS A 365 -19.28 -11.04 17.46
N VAL A 366 -19.82 -10.18 16.61
CA VAL A 366 -19.37 -9.99 15.23
C VAL A 366 -18.98 -8.53 15.04
N GLU A 367 -17.73 -8.31 14.69
CA GLU A 367 -17.19 -7.00 14.31
C GLU A 367 -16.61 -7.10 12.89
N GLY A 368 -16.28 -5.95 12.33
CA GLY A 368 -15.50 -5.86 11.10
C GLY A 368 -14.20 -5.10 11.30
N VAL A 369 -13.17 -5.51 10.58
CA VAL A 369 -11.91 -4.79 10.48
C VAL A 369 -11.61 -4.53 9.01
N SER A 370 -11.18 -3.33 8.67
CA SER A 370 -10.69 -3.03 7.32
C SER A 370 -9.18 -2.87 7.27
N VAL A 371 -8.57 -3.66 6.39
CA VAL A 371 -7.16 -3.62 6.04
C VAL A 371 -6.97 -2.62 4.89
N LEU A 372 -6.11 -1.63 5.08
CA LEU A 372 -5.73 -0.69 4.03
C LEU A 372 -4.84 -1.39 3.00
N ARG A 373 -5.12 -1.19 1.71
CA ARG A 373 -4.34 -1.75 0.59
C ARG A 373 -4.07 -0.70 -0.47
N LEU A 374 -3.00 -0.92 -1.23
CA LEU A 374 -2.70 -0.14 -2.41
C LEU A 374 -3.41 -0.77 -3.62
N THR A 375 -4.23 -0.01 -4.32
CA THR A 375 -4.98 -0.47 -5.50
C THR A 375 -4.04 -0.91 -6.62
N HIS A 376 -2.98 -0.12 -6.85
CA HIS A 376 -1.94 -0.45 -7.81
C HIS A 376 -0.84 -1.22 -7.10
N ARG A 377 -0.47 -2.41 -7.60
CA ARG A 377 0.50 -3.32 -6.95
C ARG A 377 1.64 -3.70 -7.88
N ALA A 378 2.84 -3.84 -7.32
CA ALA A 378 3.99 -4.38 -8.05
C ALA A 378 3.72 -5.86 -8.42
N ALA A 379 3.96 -6.22 -9.68
CA ALA A 379 3.74 -7.57 -10.20
C ALA A 379 4.86 -8.52 -9.77
N THR A 380 4.91 -8.86 -8.47
CA THR A 380 5.87 -9.80 -7.89
C THR A 380 5.28 -11.21 -7.81
N ASP A 381 6.12 -12.23 -7.67
CA ASP A 381 5.62 -13.61 -7.51
C ASP A 381 4.87 -13.78 -6.18
N ASN A 382 5.30 -13.09 -5.11
CA ASN A 382 4.56 -13.04 -3.85
C ASN A 382 3.16 -12.44 -4.05
N ALA A 383 3.02 -11.36 -4.83
CA ALA A 383 1.70 -10.78 -5.11
C ALA A 383 0.80 -11.76 -5.88
N LYS A 384 1.35 -12.58 -6.79
CA LYS A 384 0.58 -13.61 -7.51
C LYS A 384 0.11 -14.73 -6.58
N VAL A 385 0.99 -15.19 -5.69
CA VAL A 385 0.66 -16.23 -4.69
C VAL A 385 -0.43 -15.73 -3.76
N TRP A 386 -0.25 -14.53 -3.19
CA TRP A 386 -1.27 -13.87 -2.37
C TRP A 386 -2.61 -13.78 -3.08
N TYR A 387 -2.64 -13.31 -4.34
CA TYR A 387 -3.88 -13.14 -5.09
C TYR A 387 -4.61 -14.47 -5.30
N ARG A 388 -3.87 -15.54 -5.63
CA ARG A 388 -4.44 -16.89 -5.76
C ARG A 388 -5.06 -17.35 -4.43
N ASP A 389 -4.35 -17.18 -3.33
CA ASP A 389 -4.80 -17.64 -2.01
C ASP A 389 -6.02 -16.82 -1.54
N LEU A 390 -6.04 -15.50 -1.83
CA LEU A 390 -7.19 -14.63 -1.61
C LEU A 390 -8.43 -15.09 -2.41
N CYS A 391 -8.27 -15.43 -3.69
CA CYS A 391 -9.37 -15.96 -4.50
C CYS A 391 -9.96 -17.23 -3.87
N GLN A 392 -9.11 -18.16 -3.41
CA GLN A 392 -9.57 -19.39 -2.74
C GLN A 392 -10.33 -19.09 -1.45
N GLU A 393 -9.89 -18.12 -0.66
CA GLU A 393 -10.59 -17.67 0.54
C GLU A 393 -11.95 -17.06 0.20
N CYS A 394 -12.02 -16.22 -0.84
CA CYS A 394 -13.26 -15.59 -1.29
C CYS A 394 -14.26 -16.63 -1.84
N ASP A 395 -13.78 -17.64 -2.57
CA ASP A 395 -14.61 -18.75 -3.03
C ASP A 395 -15.19 -19.54 -1.84
N ARG A 396 -14.37 -19.86 -0.82
CA ARG A 396 -14.85 -20.53 0.41
C ARG A 396 -15.90 -19.70 1.13
N ALA A 397 -15.69 -18.39 1.25
CA ALA A 397 -16.65 -17.48 1.87
C ALA A 397 -17.95 -17.43 1.06
N PHE A 398 -17.86 -17.33 -0.26
CA PHE A 398 -19.01 -17.35 -1.16
C PHE A 398 -19.82 -18.63 -0.99
N PHE A 399 -19.18 -19.80 -1.06
CA PHE A 399 -19.83 -21.10 -0.88
C PHE A 399 -20.49 -21.23 0.49
N PHE A 400 -19.86 -20.73 1.55
CA PHE A 400 -20.45 -20.74 2.89
C PHE A 400 -21.76 -19.95 2.92
N VAL A 401 -21.78 -18.71 2.40
CA VAL A 401 -22.99 -17.88 2.37
C VAL A 401 -24.05 -18.48 1.45
N GLU A 402 -23.67 -18.91 0.24
CA GLU A 402 -24.56 -19.51 -0.73
C GLU A 402 -25.26 -20.76 -0.17
N MET A 403 -24.49 -21.71 0.39
CA MET A 403 -25.02 -22.95 0.94
C MET A 403 -25.97 -22.68 2.10
N ALA A 404 -25.60 -21.76 2.99
CA ALA A 404 -26.45 -21.37 4.10
C ALA A 404 -27.74 -20.72 3.58
N ALA A 405 -27.64 -19.77 2.66
CA ALA A 405 -28.76 -19.05 2.10
C ALA A 405 -29.71 -19.95 1.31
N ARG A 406 -29.22 -20.92 0.53
CA ARG A 406 -30.04 -21.85 -0.27
C ARG A 406 -31.06 -22.61 0.58
N SER A 407 -30.73 -22.90 1.85
CA SER A 407 -31.67 -23.56 2.77
C SER A 407 -32.87 -22.69 3.16
N TYR A 408 -32.78 -21.37 2.99
CA TYR A 408 -33.85 -20.40 3.28
C TYR A 408 -34.46 -19.80 2.01
N PHE A 409 -33.65 -19.64 0.96
CA PHE A 409 -34.00 -18.99 -0.30
C PHE A 409 -33.50 -19.85 -1.48
N PRO A 410 -34.23 -20.91 -1.88
CA PRO A 410 -33.81 -21.81 -2.96
C PRO A 410 -33.50 -21.10 -4.29
N GLN A 411 -34.22 -20.02 -4.59
CA GLN A 411 -34.10 -19.16 -5.77
C GLN A 411 -32.72 -18.49 -5.92
N ILE A 412 -31.92 -18.42 -4.84
CA ILE A 412 -30.57 -17.88 -4.91
C ILE A 412 -29.69 -18.64 -5.91
N SER A 413 -29.98 -19.92 -6.13
CA SER A 413 -29.26 -20.76 -7.09
C SER A 413 -29.42 -20.26 -8.54
N GLY A 414 -30.59 -19.69 -8.87
CA GLY A 414 -30.83 -19.10 -10.20
C GLY A 414 -30.06 -17.79 -10.37
N ILE A 415 -30.06 -16.94 -9.34
CA ILE A 415 -29.34 -15.65 -9.33
C ILE A 415 -27.82 -15.85 -9.43
N VAL A 416 -27.30 -16.95 -8.88
CA VAL A 416 -25.86 -17.28 -8.96
C VAL A 416 -25.44 -17.76 -10.35
N GLN A 417 -26.35 -18.35 -11.11
CA GLN A 417 -26.07 -18.85 -12.46
C GLN A 417 -26.07 -17.75 -13.51
N GLU A 418 -26.90 -16.72 -13.29
CA GLU A 418 -26.94 -15.46 -14.05
C GLU A 418 -25.74 -14.57 -13.71
#